data_AF-A0A1G9FN60-F1
#
_entry.id   AF-A0A1G9FN60-F1
#
_cell.length_a   1.000
_cell.length_b   1.000
_cell.length_c   1.000
_cell.angle_alpha   90.00
_cell.angle_beta   90.00
_cell.angle_gamma   90.00
#
_symmetry.space_group_name_H-M   'P 1'
#
loop_
_entity.id
_entity.type
_entity.pdbx_description
1 polymer ?
#
loop_
_entity_poly.entity_id
_entity_poly.type
_entity_poly.pdbx_seq_one_letter_code
_entity_poly.pdbx_strand_id
1 'polypeptide(L)'
;MDRSDPQVSDVDPFPETGAQGDVNDAAEREWKAATTAFERVDAVLGRTTEWQSASEIANRARVSEPTARKHLLALAESGRASTNETGNATQFRRDPDQRRLERVQQLANEHSRTELERSIREMKTRVREFEDEYGATSPEELVDGLEPDDEAGWDDRSRWKTTRRNLAFAKTALSFKETRFVDAMSTGEDGAVEKNA
;
A
#
# COMPACT_ATOMS: atom_id res chain seq x y z
N MET A 1 36.52 -23.61 -31.82
CA MET A 1 36.12 -22.82 -30.65
C MET A 1 34.81 -23.41 -30.15
N ASP A 2 34.86 -24.17 -29.06
CA ASP A 2 33.67 -24.61 -28.34
C ASP A 2 33.65 -23.80 -27.03
N ARG A 3 32.61 -22.98 -26.85
CA ARG A 3 32.37 -22.21 -25.63
C ARG A 3 31.25 -22.91 -24.91
N SER A 4 31.59 -23.83 -24.00
CA SER A 4 30.63 -24.37 -23.06
C SER A 4 30.25 -23.27 -22.06
N ASP A 5 29.00 -22.81 -22.13
CA ASP A 5 28.43 -21.92 -21.12
C ASP A 5 28.27 -22.67 -19.78
N PRO A 6 28.63 -22.05 -18.64
CA PRO A 6 28.50 -22.67 -17.33
C PRO A 6 27.03 -22.97 -17.02
N GLN A 7 26.74 -24.18 -16.56
CA GLN A 7 25.39 -24.58 -16.18
C GLN A 7 25.03 -23.96 -14.82
N VAL A 8 23.76 -23.62 -14.62
CA VAL A 8 23.23 -23.04 -13.36
C VAL A 8 23.48 -23.91 -12.11
N SER A 9 23.85 -25.18 -12.30
CA SER A 9 24.23 -26.13 -11.26
C SER A 9 25.66 -25.95 -10.72
N ASP A 10 26.49 -25.13 -11.37
CA ASP A 10 27.87 -24.83 -10.96
C ASP A 10 27.95 -23.55 -10.11
N VAL A 11 26.83 -22.87 -9.89
CA VAL A 11 26.71 -21.79 -8.92
C VAL A 11 26.43 -22.42 -7.56
N ASP A 12 27.46 -22.46 -6.73
CA ASP A 12 27.34 -22.78 -5.32
C ASP A 12 26.20 -21.92 -4.72
N PRO A 13 25.09 -22.50 -4.21
CA PRO A 13 24.08 -21.72 -3.52
C PRO A 13 24.79 -21.01 -2.36
N PHE A 14 24.59 -19.69 -2.29
CA PHE A 14 25.28 -18.79 -1.34
C PHE A 14 25.58 -19.48 -0.01
N PRO A 15 26.85 -19.50 0.46
CA PRO A 15 27.19 -20.21 1.67
C PRO A 15 26.35 -19.66 2.82
N GLU A 16 25.49 -20.50 3.40
CA GLU A 16 24.78 -20.21 4.65
C GLU A 16 25.82 -20.16 5.78
N THR A 17 26.49 -19.03 5.84
CA THR A 17 27.42 -18.71 6.91
C THR A 17 26.58 -18.45 8.16
N GLY A 18 26.91 -19.15 9.26
CA GLY A 18 26.31 -18.98 10.60
C GLY A 18 26.39 -17.55 11.19
N ALA A 19 26.86 -16.57 10.41
CA ALA A 19 26.75 -15.14 10.66
C ALA A 19 25.32 -14.60 10.50
N GLN A 20 24.43 -15.29 9.75
CA GLN A 20 23.04 -14.83 9.56
C GLN A 20 22.21 -14.88 10.86
N GLY A 21 22.48 -15.85 11.75
CA GLY A 21 21.86 -15.92 13.08
C GLY A 21 22.27 -14.77 13.99
N ASP A 22 23.58 -14.49 14.07
CA ASP A 22 24.12 -13.40 14.88
C ASP A 22 23.65 -12.01 14.40
N VAL A 23 23.58 -11.79 13.08
CA VAL A 23 23.07 -10.55 12.50
C VAL A 23 21.56 -10.37 12.77
N ASN A 24 20.75 -11.43 12.63
CA ASN A 24 19.32 -11.36 12.93
C ASN A 24 19.05 -11.13 14.43
N ASP A 25 19.83 -11.77 15.31
CA ASP A 25 19.70 -11.60 16.76
C ASP A 25 20.18 -10.22 17.23
N ALA A 26 21.20 -9.65 16.58
CA ALA A 26 21.63 -8.28 16.81
C ALA A 26 20.57 -7.27 16.35
N ALA A 27 20.05 -7.44 15.13
CA ALA A 27 19.00 -6.58 14.56
C ALA A 27 17.70 -6.64 15.39
N GLU A 28 17.33 -7.82 15.89
CA GLU A 28 16.18 -7.98 16.77
C GLU A 28 16.36 -7.25 18.11
N ARG A 29 17.54 -7.37 18.73
CA ARG A 29 17.85 -6.67 19.98
C ARG A 29 17.83 -5.16 19.81
N GLU A 30 18.45 -4.66 18.74
CA GLU A 30 18.44 -3.24 18.39
C GLU A 30 17.03 -2.74 18.17
N TRP A 31 16.24 -3.45 17.36
CA TRP A 31 14.85 -3.06 17.10
C TRP A 31 14.00 -3.06 18.38
N LYS A 32 14.16 -4.06 19.25
CA LYS A 32 13.49 -4.10 20.56
C LYS A 32 13.87 -2.94 21.46
N ALA A 33 15.13 -2.50 21.42
CA ALA A 33 15.62 -1.36 22.21
C ALA A 33 15.13 -0.02 21.65
N ALA A 34 15.00 0.09 20.32
CA ALA A 34 14.58 1.31 19.63
C ALA A 34 13.05 1.52 19.59
N THR A 35 12.26 0.50 19.97
CA THR A 35 10.79 0.55 19.82
C THR A 35 10.06 0.09 21.07
N THR A 36 8.84 0.59 21.24
CA THR A 36 7.87 0.12 22.21
C THR A 36 7.17 -1.15 21.70
N ALA A 37 6.54 -1.90 22.62
CA ALA A 37 5.71 -3.05 22.26
C ALA A 37 4.57 -2.66 21.28
N PHE A 38 3.98 -1.48 21.47
CA PHE A 38 2.95 -0.95 20.57
C PHE A 38 3.50 -0.70 19.16
N GLU A 39 4.62 0.03 19.04
CA GLU A 39 5.22 0.35 17.74
C GLU A 39 5.61 -0.91 16.95
N ARG A 40 6.08 -1.97 17.63
CA ARG A 40 6.36 -3.25 16.96
C ARG A 40 5.09 -3.92 16.45
N VAL A 41 4.02 -3.91 17.24
CA VAL A 41 2.72 -4.47 16.81
C VAL A 41 2.15 -3.66 15.65
N ASP A 42 2.18 -2.33 15.70
CA ASP A 42 1.72 -1.45 14.62
C ASP A 42 2.53 -1.67 13.33
N ALA A 43 3.87 -1.75 13.44
CA ALA A 43 4.75 -2.00 12.31
C ALA A 43 4.51 -3.38 11.66
N VAL A 44 4.31 -4.42 12.47
CA VAL A 44 3.98 -5.76 11.96
C VAL A 44 2.60 -5.77 11.32
N LEU A 45 1.60 -5.20 11.98
CA LEU A 45 0.23 -5.10 11.47
C LEU A 45 0.21 -4.40 10.11
N GLY A 46 0.91 -3.27 9.94
CA GLY A 46 0.96 -2.53 8.68
C GLY A 46 1.44 -3.33 7.46
N ARG A 47 2.14 -4.45 7.69
CA ARG A 47 2.62 -5.40 6.68
C ARG A 47 1.76 -6.67 6.58
N THR A 48 0.79 -6.86 7.46
CA THR A 48 -0.12 -8.02 7.51
C THR A 48 -1.32 -7.79 6.59
N THR A 49 -1.24 -8.28 5.35
CA THR A 49 -2.32 -8.21 4.35
C THR A 49 -3.35 -9.32 4.51
N GLU A 50 -2.88 -10.50 4.90
CA GLU A 50 -3.72 -11.67 5.17
C GLU A 50 -4.16 -11.71 6.64
N TRP A 51 -5.28 -12.36 6.90
CA TRP A 51 -5.78 -12.58 8.25
C TRP A 51 -4.79 -13.41 9.08
N GLN A 52 -4.37 -12.88 10.23
CA GLN A 52 -3.49 -13.55 11.18
C GLN A 52 -4.03 -13.46 12.60
N SER A 53 -3.78 -14.48 13.41
CA SER A 53 -4.09 -14.48 14.83
C SER A 53 -3.22 -13.49 15.61
N ALA A 54 -3.67 -13.12 16.82
CA ALA A 54 -2.85 -12.33 17.73
C ALA A 54 -1.51 -13.01 18.06
N SER A 55 -1.48 -14.34 18.11
CA SER A 55 -0.27 -15.13 18.41
C SER A 55 0.77 -15.03 17.29
N GLU A 56 0.35 -15.16 16.03
CA GLU A 56 1.24 -15.01 14.87
C GLU A 56 1.84 -13.61 14.79
N ILE A 57 1.02 -12.58 15.02
CA ILE A 57 1.48 -11.20 15.06
C ILE A 57 2.41 -10.97 16.27
N ALA A 58 2.10 -11.54 17.44
CA ALA A 58 2.94 -11.42 18.63
C ALA A 58 4.35 -11.99 18.41
N ASN A 59 4.44 -13.16 17.76
CA ASN A 59 5.70 -13.82 17.45
C ASN A 59 6.60 -12.95 16.56
N ARG A 60 6.00 -12.25 15.58
CA ARG A 60 6.71 -11.32 14.68
C ARG A 60 7.05 -9.99 15.35
N ALA A 61 6.17 -9.49 16.22
CA ALA A 61 6.37 -8.24 16.95
C ALA A 61 7.25 -8.42 18.21
N ARG A 62 7.63 -9.67 18.52
CA ARG A 62 8.43 -10.05 19.69
C ARG A 62 7.83 -9.53 21.00
N VAL A 63 6.54 -9.76 21.17
CA VAL A 63 5.76 -9.44 22.38
C VAL A 63 4.96 -10.67 22.82
N SER A 64 4.39 -10.64 24.02
CA SER A 64 3.45 -11.69 24.45
C SER A 64 2.15 -11.62 23.65
N GLU A 65 1.48 -12.76 23.44
CA GLU A 65 0.16 -12.79 22.78
C GLU A 65 -0.88 -11.87 23.45
N PRO A 66 -1.04 -11.84 24.79
CA PRO A 66 -1.96 -10.91 25.43
C PRO A 66 -1.63 -9.44 25.15
N THR A 67 -0.33 -9.09 25.10
CA THR A 67 0.12 -7.74 24.74
C THR A 67 -0.24 -7.40 23.30
N ALA A 68 0.03 -8.30 22.34
CA ALA A 68 -0.34 -8.09 20.94
C ALA A 68 -1.85 -7.92 20.79
N ARG A 69 -2.64 -8.81 21.40
CA ARG A 69 -4.11 -8.75 21.36
C ARG A 69 -4.64 -7.40 21.86
N LYS A 70 -4.14 -6.91 22.99
CA LYS A 70 -4.52 -5.59 23.53
C LYS A 70 -4.26 -4.47 22.51
N HIS A 71 -3.07 -4.43 21.91
CA HIS A 71 -2.73 -3.38 20.95
C HIS A 71 -3.48 -3.52 19.63
N LEU A 72 -3.70 -4.74 19.15
CA LEU A 72 -4.46 -5.00 17.93
C LEU A 72 -5.93 -4.59 18.05
N LEU A 73 -6.54 -4.79 19.22
CA LEU A 73 -7.90 -4.30 19.48
C LEU A 73 -7.97 -2.77 19.50
N ALA A 74 -6.99 -2.09 20.12
CA ALA A 74 -6.91 -0.62 20.07
C ALA A 74 -6.66 -0.08 18.65
N LEU A 75 -5.87 -0.81 17.85
CA LEU A 75 -5.66 -0.49 16.43
C LEU A 75 -6.95 -0.72 15.61
N ALA A 76 -7.76 -1.73 15.96
CA ALA A 76 -9.07 -1.93 15.34
C ALA A 76 -10.06 -0.82 15.70
N GLU A 77 -10.09 -0.41 16.96
CA GLU A 77 -10.94 0.69 17.44
C GLU A 77 -10.61 2.03 16.76
N SER A 78 -9.34 2.26 16.43
CA SER A 78 -8.89 3.43 15.68
C SER A 78 -8.96 3.28 14.16
N GLY A 79 -9.51 2.19 13.63
CA GLY A 79 -9.66 1.95 12.19
C GLY A 79 -8.36 1.61 11.45
N ARG A 80 -7.28 1.28 12.17
CA ARG A 80 -5.99 0.86 11.58
C ARG A 80 -5.89 -0.65 11.36
N ALA A 81 -6.70 -1.43 12.09
CA ALA A 81 -6.85 -2.87 11.91
C ALA A 81 -8.28 -3.23 11.53
N SER A 82 -8.45 -4.24 10.69
CA SER A 82 -9.73 -4.94 10.57
C SER A 82 -9.69 -6.20 11.43
N THR A 83 -10.84 -6.60 11.96
CA THR A 83 -11.03 -7.84 12.72
C THR A 83 -11.92 -8.82 11.96
N ASN A 84 -11.66 -10.11 12.13
CA ASN A 84 -12.53 -11.18 11.65
C ASN A 84 -12.67 -12.24 12.74
N GLU A 85 -13.90 -12.60 13.07
CA GLU A 85 -14.18 -13.67 14.01
C GLU A 85 -14.24 -15.00 13.26
N THR A 86 -13.24 -15.86 13.45
CA THR A 86 -13.22 -17.20 12.86
C THR A 86 -13.23 -18.23 13.98
N GLY A 87 -14.38 -18.87 14.18
CA GLY A 87 -14.54 -19.92 15.19
C GLY A 87 -14.22 -19.44 16.60
N ASN A 88 -13.09 -19.89 17.15
CA ASN A 88 -12.65 -19.63 18.52
C ASN A 88 -11.56 -18.54 18.65
N ALA A 89 -11.20 -17.85 17.57
CA ALA A 89 -10.16 -16.81 17.61
C ALA A 89 -10.49 -15.59 16.74
N THR A 90 -10.19 -14.40 17.27
CA THR A 90 -10.16 -13.15 16.50
C THR A 90 -8.88 -13.11 15.66
N GLN A 91 -9.05 -12.92 14.36
CA GLN A 91 -7.97 -12.64 13.43
C GLN A 91 -7.93 -11.15 13.11
N PHE A 92 -6.75 -10.69 12.74
CA PHE A 92 -6.43 -9.30 12.49
C PHE A 92 -5.69 -9.18 11.15
N ARG A 93 -5.95 -8.08 10.45
CA ARG A 93 -5.12 -7.61 9.34
C ARG A 93 -5.09 -6.10 9.34
N ARG A 94 -4.15 -5.49 8.60
CA ARG A 94 -4.20 -4.05 8.38
C ARG A 94 -5.52 -3.67 7.71
N ASP A 95 -6.06 -2.53 8.10
CA ASP A 95 -7.23 -2.02 7.40
C ASP A 95 -6.87 -1.57 5.97
N PRO A 96 -7.50 -2.12 4.93
CA PRO A 96 -7.19 -1.74 3.54
C PRO A 96 -7.65 -0.32 3.22
N ASP A 97 -8.69 0.20 3.88
CA ASP A 97 -9.18 1.57 3.68
C ASP A 97 -8.26 2.60 4.29
N GLN A 98 -7.61 2.29 5.42
CA GLN A 98 -6.61 3.18 6.02
C GLN A 98 -5.46 3.50 5.04
N ARG A 99 -4.94 2.50 4.33
CA ARG A 99 -3.89 2.71 3.30
C ARG A 99 -4.39 3.54 2.12
N ARG A 100 -5.66 3.40 1.74
CA ARG A 100 -6.27 4.23 0.68
C ARG A 100 -6.38 5.67 1.14
N LEU A 101 -6.84 5.90 2.37
CA LEU A 101 -6.96 7.23 2.97
C LEU A 101 -5.60 7.92 3.10
N GLU A 102 -4.57 7.21 3.57
CA GLU A 102 -3.19 7.74 3.62
C GLU A 102 -2.70 8.20 2.25
N ARG A 103 -2.97 7.42 1.19
CA ARG A 103 -2.60 7.80 -0.18
C ARG A 103 -3.35 9.05 -0.67
N VAL A 104 -4.65 9.15 -0.36
CA VAL A 104 -5.44 10.34 -0.68
C VAL A 104 -4.88 11.57 0.02
N GLN A 105 -4.60 11.47 1.32
CA GLN A 105 -4.03 12.57 2.10
C GLN A 105 -2.65 12.98 1.57
N GLN A 106 -1.80 12.02 1.25
CA GLN A 106 -0.50 12.27 0.66
C GLN A 106 -0.63 13.09 -0.64
N LEU A 107 -1.45 12.61 -1.58
CA LEU A 107 -1.68 13.31 -2.85
C LEU A 107 -2.25 14.71 -2.66
N ALA A 108 -3.18 14.87 -1.71
CA ALA A 108 -3.79 16.16 -1.40
C ALA A 108 -2.82 17.14 -0.73
N ASN A 109 -1.80 16.65 -0.01
CA ASN A 109 -0.81 17.50 0.65
C ASN A 109 0.35 17.86 -0.30
N GLU A 110 0.83 16.89 -1.08
CA GLU A 110 2.03 17.04 -1.92
C GLU A 110 1.76 17.78 -3.25
N HIS A 111 0.52 17.78 -3.74
CA HIS A 111 0.16 18.41 -5.02
C HIS A 111 -0.80 19.58 -4.84
N SER A 112 -0.60 20.61 -5.66
CA SER A 112 -1.54 21.71 -5.82
C SER A 112 -2.82 21.25 -6.52
N ARG A 113 -3.88 22.07 -6.41
CA ARG A 113 -5.14 21.85 -7.12
C ARG A 113 -4.92 21.72 -8.63
N THR A 114 -4.20 22.66 -9.23
CA THR A 114 -3.95 22.71 -10.68
C THR A 114 -3.16 21.49 -11.16
N GLU A 115 -2.21 20.99 -10.38
CA GLU A 115 -1.46 19.77 -10.70
C GLU A 115 -2.34 18.51 -10.66
N LEU A 116 -3.22 18.39 -9.67
CA LEU A 116 -4.19 17.30 -9.60
C LEU A 116 -5.17 17.37 -10.78
N GLU A 117 -5.71 18.55 -11.11
CA GLU A 117 -6.61 18.75 -12.25
C GLU A 117 -5.94 18.43 -13.59
N ARG A 118 -4.66 18.82 -13.76
CA ARG A 118 -3.86 18.45 -14.93
C ARG A 118 -3.68 16.93 -15.01
N SER A 119 -3.24 16.29 -13.93
CA SER A 119 -3.00 14.83 -13.89
C SER A 119 -4.29 14.05 -14.13
N ILE A 120 -5.43 14.51 -13.61
CA ILE A 120 -6.75 13.93 -13.86
C ILE A 120 -7.11 13.99 -15.35
N ARG A 121 -6.86 15.12 -16.03
CA ARG A 121 -7.12 15.25 -17.47
C ARG A 121 -6.23 14.31 -18.28
N GLU A 122 -4.93 14.26 -17.99
CA GLU A 122 -3.98 13.37 -18.65
C GLU A 122 -4.38 11.89 -18.49
N MET A 123 -4.73 11.46 -17.28
CA MET A 123 -5.16 10.08 -17.03
C MET A 123 -6.51 9.76 -17.69
N LYS A 124 -7.44 10.72 -17.78
CA LYS A 124 -8.69 10.53 -18.54
C LYS A 124 -8.43 10.34 -20.03
N THR A 125 -7.50 11.10 -20.61
CA THR A 125 -7.09 10.92 -22.01
C THR A 125 -6.51 9.53 -22.21
N ARG A 126 -5.59 9.11 -21.35
CA ARG A 126 -4.97 7.79 -21.46
C ARG A 126 -5.95 6.62 -21.27
N VAL A 127 -6.96 6.78 -20.42
CA VAL A 127 -8.06 5.81 -20.32
C VAL A 127 -8.83 5.71 -21.63
N ARG A 128 -9.13 6.84 -22.28
CA ARG A 128 -9.80 6.83 -23.59
C ARG A 128 -8.95 6.23 -24.70
N GLU A 129 -7.65 6.47 -24.69
CA GLU A 129 -6.72 5.84 -25.63
C GLU A 129 -6.80 4.31 -25.55
N PHE A 130 -6.84 3.73 -24.34
CA PHE A 130 -7.07 2.30 -24.17
C PHE A 130 -8.48 1.84 -24.61
N GLU A 131 -9.53 2.63 -24.30
CA GLU A 131 -10.90 2.32 -24.73
C GLU A 131 -11.02 2.26 -26.26
N ASP A 132 -10.41 3.24 -26.95
CA ASP A 132 -10.42 3.36 -28.41
C ASP A 132 -9.54 2.27 -29.08
N GLU A 133 -8.38 1.96 -28.50
CA GLU A 133 -7.45 0.94 -29.01
C GLU A 133 -8.06 -0.46 -28.96
N TYR A 134 -8.70 -0.82 -27.86
CA TYR A 134 -9.21 -2.17 -27.63
C TYR A 134 -10.72 -2.31 -27.92
N GLY A 135 -11.41 -1.21 -28.22
CA GLY A 135 -12.87 -1.20 -28.42
C GLY A 135 -13.65 -1.68 -27.19
N ALA A 136 -13.09 -1.48 -25.99
CA ALA A 136 -13.60 -1.98 -24.72
C ALA A 136 -13.89 -0.81 -23.77
N THR A 137 -14.80 -1.00 -22.80
CA THR A 137 -15.10 0.02 -21.78
C THR A 137 -14.36 -0.20 -20.47
N SER A 138 -13.68 -1.34 -20.36
CA SER A 138 -12.93 -1.70 -19.17
C SER A 138 -11.77 -2.67 -19.47
N PRO A 139 -10.69 -2.62 -18.65
CA PRO A 139 -9.61 -3.60 -18.77
C PRO A 139 -10.06 -5.02 -18.39
N GLU A 140 -11.21 -5.19 -17.77
CA GLU A 140 -11.80 -6.50 -17.49
C GLU A 140 -12.31 -7.20 -18.75
N GLU A 141 -12.86 -6.45 -19.71
CA GLU A 141 -13.38 -6.99 -20.98
C GLU A 141 -12.28 -7.56 -21.89
N LEU A 142 -11.04 -7.10 -21.73
CA LEU A 142 -9.90 -7.60 -22.53
C LEU A 142 -9.61 -9.09 -22.26
N VAL A 143 -10.00 -9.64 -21.10
CA VAL A 143 -9.63 -11.01 -20.73
C VAL A 143 -10.14 -12.04 -21.72
N ASP A 144 -11.33 -11.85 -22.28
CA ASP A 144 -11.95 -12.81 -23.20
C ASP A 144 -11.37 -12.72 -24.62
N GLY A 145 -10.75 -11.59 -24.98
CA GLY A 145 -10.17 -11.34 -26.30
C GLY A 145 -8.65 -11.48 -26.39
N LEU A 146 -7.95 -11.55 -25.25
CA LEU A 146 -6.49 -11.68 -25.20
C LEU A 146 -6.06 -13.15 -25.30
N GLU A 147 -5.14 -13.44 -26.22
CA GLU A 147 -4.46 -14.72 -26.26
C GLU A 147 -3.46 -14.85 -25.10
N PRO A 148 -3.18 -16.06 -24.58
CA PRO A 148 -2.25 -16.25 -23.46
C PRO A 148 -0.83 -15.73 -23.72
N ASP A 149 -0.41 -15.67 -24.98
CA ASP A 149 0.90 -15.22 -25.45
C ASP A 149 0.91 -13.76 -25.96
N ASP A 150 -0.21 -13.03 -25.87
CA ASP A 150 -0.27 -11.60 -26.17
C ASP A 150 0.30 -10.74 -25.00
N GLU A 151 1.62 -10.79 -24.83
CA GLU A 151 2.32 -10.07 -23.77
C GLU A 151 2.01 -8.55 -23.78
N ALA A 152 1.87 -7.97 -24.97
CA ALA A 152 1.58 -6.54 -25.13
C ALA A 152 0.18 -6.19 -24.61
N GLY A 153 -0.84 -6.96 -25.00
CA GLY A 153 -2.21 -6.76 -24.52
C GLY A 153 -2.35 -6.99 -23.02
N TRP A 154 -1.62 -7.95 -22.44
CA TRP A 154 -1.58 -8.16 -20.98
C TRP A 154 -0.89 -7.00 -20.24
N ASP A 155 0.18 -6.42 -20.80
CA ASP A 155 0.82 -5.21 -20.24
C ASP A 155 -0.12 -4.01 -20.30
N ASP A 156 -0.73 -3.75 -21.46
CA ASP A 156 -1.65 -2.62 -21.62
C ASP A 156 -2.87 -2.75 -20.71
N ARG A 157 -3.42 -3.95 -20.54
CA ARG A 157 -4.47 -4.19 -19.53
C ARG A 157 -4.01 -3.80 -18.12
N SER A 158 -2.80 -4.17 -17.74
CA SER A 158 -2.23 -3.86 -16.43
C SER A 158 -1.99 -2.36 -16.25
N ARG A 159 -1.49 -1.69 -17.29
CA ARG A 159 -1.32 -0.23 -17.34
C ARG A 159 -2.65 0.49 -17.27
N TRP A 160 -3.67 0.02 -17.98
CA TRP A 160 -5.01 0.60 -17.95
C TRP A 160 -5.63 0.50 -16.55
N LYS A 161 -5.54 -0.67 -15.89
CA LYS A 161 -5.96 -0.81 -14.48
C LYS A 161 -5.26 0.16 -13.56
N THR A 162 -3.95 0.33 -13.74
CA THR A 162 -3.14 1.26 -12.95
C THR A 162 -3.56 2.71 -13.20
N THR A 163 -3.77 3.12 -14.46
CA THR A 163 -4.25 4.46 -14.82
C THR A 163 -5.61 4.74 -14.21
N ARG A 164 -6.58 3.81 -14.30
CA ARG A 164 -7.91 3.95 -13.70
C ARG A 164 -7.84 4.10 -12.18
N ARG A 165 -7.01 3.29 -11.52
CA ARG A 165 -6.78 3.36 -10.08
C ARG A 165 -6.19 4.71 -9.66
N ASN A 166 -5.14 5.16 -10.34
CA ASN A 166 -4.50 6.44 -10.05
C ASN A 166 -5.44 7.63 -10.31
N LEU A 167 -6.25 7.55 -11.36
CA LEU A 167 -7.29 8.53 -11.66
C LEU A 167 -8.32 8.64 -10.51
N ALA A 168 -8.75 7.51 -9.96
CA ALA A 168 -9.65 7.51 -8.81
C ALA A 168 -9.02 8.19 -7.59
N PHE A 169 -7.78 7.85 -7.25
CA PHE A 169 -7.05 8.48 -6.15
C PHE A 169 -6.86 9.99 -6.34
N ALA A 170 -6.49 10.44 -7.54
CA ALA A 170 -6.30 11.87 -7.82
C ALA A 170 -7.61 12.66 -7.71
N LYS A 171 -8.73 12.09 -8.19
CA LYS A 171 -10.06 12.70 -8.02
C LYS A 171 -10.44 12.80 -6.55
N THR A 172 -10.28 11.73 -5.78
CA THR A 172 -10.58 11.73 -4.35
C THR A 172 -9.70 12.71 -3.59
N ALA A 173 -8.40 12.80 -3.93
CA ALA A 173 -7.49 13.77 -3.33
C ALA A 173 -7.89 15.22 -3.63
N LEU A 174 -8.33 15.52 -4.85
CA LEU A 174 -8.86 16.83 -5.21
C LEU A 174 -10.11 17.17 -4.39
N SER A 175 -11.11 16.28 -4.36
CA SER A 175 -12.33 16.49 -3.57
C SER A 175 -12.03 16.66 -2.08
N PHE A 176 -11.11 15.86 -1.54
CA PHE A 176 -10.69 15.97 -0.15
C PHE A 176 -10.00 17.31 0.17
N LYS A 177 -9.16 17.81 -0.74
CA LYS A 177 -8.55 19.15 -0.62
C LYS A 177 -9.61 20.25 -0.66
N GLU A 178 -10.59 20.14 -1.56
CA GLU A 178 -11.71 21.08 -1.66
C GLU A 178 -12.57 21.10 -0.39
N THR A 179 -12.88 19.94 0.18
CA THR A 179 -13.60 19.85 1.46
C THR A 179 -12.82 20.52 2.60
N ARG A 180 -11.52 20.25 2.74
CA ARG A 180 -10.67 20.91 3.75
C ARG A 180 -10.67 22.43 3.61
N PHE A 181 -10.67 22.94 2.37
CA PHE A 181 -10.75 24.36 2.11
C PHE A 181 -12.12 24.94 2.56
N VAL A 182 -13.22 24.25 2.26
CA VAL A 182 -14.57 24.66 2.70
C VAL A 182 -14.70 24.64 4.24
N ASP A 183 -14.14 23.64 4.90
CA ASP A 183 -14.14 23.53 6.37
C ASP A 183 -13.35 24.67 7.03
N ALA A 184 -12.18 25.02 6.47
CA ALA A 184 -11.36 26.15 6.94
C ALA A 184 -12.10 27.49 6.80
N MET A 185 -12.75 27.71 5.65
CA MET A 185 -13.58 28.90 5.40
C MET A 185 -14.77 28.98 6.37
N SER A 186 -15.36 27.84 6.74
CA SER A 186 -16.50 27.78 7.65
C SER A 186 -16.11 27.99 9.11
N THR A 187 -14.89 27.62 9.49
CA THR A 187 -14.38 27.73 10.88
C THR A 187 -13.79 29.11 11.18
N GLY A 188 -13.63 29.98 10.18
CA GLY A 188 -13.10 31.33 10.36
C GLY A 188 -11.58 31.36 10.63
N GLU A 189 -10.85 30.31 10.26
CA GLU A 189 -9.40 30.23 10.44
C GLU A 189 -8.60 31.06 9.42
N ASP A 190 -9.26 31.64 8.41
CA ASP A 190 -8.64 32.61 7.49
C ASP A 190 -8.57 34.01 8.11
N GLY A 191 -7.61 34.15 9.00
CA GLY A 191 -7.18 35.42 9.59
C GLY A 191 -5.65 35.59 9.62
N ALA A 192 -4.90 34.95 8.72
CA ALA A 192 -3.48 35.20 8.38
C ALA A 192 -3.02 34.00 7.53
N VAL A 193 -2.57 34.09 6.28
CA VAL A 193 -1.50 34.92 5.76
C VAL A 193 -1.68 34.98 4.23
N GLU A 194 -2.24 36.06 3.72
CA GLU A 194 -1.77 36.61 2.45
C GLU A 194 -0.95 37.85 2.82
N LYS A 195 0.38 37.72 2.79
CA LYS A 195 1.28 38.82 2.40
C LYS A 195 2.73 38.36 2.26
N ASN A 196 3.17 38.48 1.00
CA ASN A 196 4.49 38.89 0.51
C ASN A 196 5.47 37.82 0.02
N ALA A 197 5.71 37.97 -1.30
CA ALA A 197 6.83 37.57 -2.15
C ALA A 197 6.73 36.21 -2.86
#